data_AF-A0A2I0NCU8-F1
#
_entry.id   AF-A0A2I0NCU8-F1
#
_cell.length_a   1.000
_cell.length_b   1.000
_cell.length_c   1.000
_cell.angle_alpha   90.00
_cell.angle_beta   90.00
_cell.angle_gamma   90.00
#
_symmetry.space_group_name_H-M   'P 1'
#
loop_
_entity.id
_entity.type
_entity.pdbx_description
1 polymer ?
#
loop_
_entity_poly.entity_id
_entity_poly.type
_entity_poly.pdbx_seq_one_letter_code
_entity_poly.pdbx_strand_id
1 'polypeptide(L)'
;LGEIARGSEPLIRQVFIGGGLEFTADSLERKLYVIRKQSERQVRESGNHIAESYFYIPSLSSRTFVYKGMLMPDQVRKYFLDLGDKRLDSAIALVHSRFSTNTFPAWGLAQPFRMIAHNGEINTVKGNRFWMQTRESLLESPLLGEDIQKILPIIEPGRSDSASFDNTLELLVAAGRSLPHALMMLIPESWNDKNPIPEKLKKFYEYHAALMEPWDGPASIVGCDGRYVGGTLDRNGLRPSRYVVTKDDLIVMGSEVGVQTFAPDNIKEKGRLLPGKLLFVDTQTGRIIPDEEIKAQIVARQPYCDWVDQNRVNFADIPPAYLKEIPLSDSELKNLQLLFGYNREDIEDNLKAMVDEAQESTGSMGTDTPLAVFSDKPQRLFNYFKQVFAQVTNPAIDPIREELVMTLTSFIGSQKNLLSETPEHCRMIKILNPVFSNEELATLEKWNNPNFKVSRLSMLFDITAKDGGLKSALETLCLDVEAQIDAGRNLIILSDKGHNSAHAPIPSLLAIGAVHHHLIRVKKRSRTALILESAEARDVHHFALLFGYGADLVNPYGVWAVLQDLFFKGQLKIKSWQEVENNYQKA
;
A
#
# COMPACT_ATOMS: atom_id res chain seq x y z
N LEU A 1 28.22 -19.68 19.50
CA LEU A 1 27.46 -19.66 18.24
C LEU A 1 27.37 -21.07 17.69
N GLY A 2 26.22 -21.46 17.12
CA GLY A 2 26.15 -22.67 16.30
C GLY A 2 26.91 -22.51 14.99
N GLU A 3 27.24 -23.63 14.32
CA GLU A 3 28.09 -23.63 13.13
C GLU A 3 27.53 -22.78 11.98
N ILE A 4 26.22 -22.84 11.73
CA ILE A 4 25.55 -22.06 10.68
C ILE A 4 25.66 -20.54 10.95
N ALA A 5 25.40 -20.12 12.19
CA ALA A 5 25.50 -18.72 12.57
C ALA A 5 26.95 -18.22 12.52
N ARG A 6 27.91 -19.07 12.95
CA ARG A 6 29.35 -18.78 12.89
C ARG A 6 29.85 -18.68 11.44
N GLY A 7 29.37 -19.53 10.54
CA GLY A 7 29.79 -19.53 9.12
C GLY A 7 29.38 -18.27 8.34
N SER A 8 28.45 -17.48 8.89
CA SER A 8 27.98 -16.20 8.32
C SER A 8 28.24 -15.02 9.24
N GLU A 9 29.02 -15.22 10.31
CA GLU A 9 29.32 -14.19 11.31
C GLU A 9 30.11 -13.03 10.67
N PRO A 10 29.57 -11.79 10.71
CA PRO A 10 30.29 -10.65 10.17
C PRO A 10 31.40 -10.20 11.12
N LEU A 11 32.38 -9.47 10.59
CA LEU A 11 33.31 -8.72 11.43
C LEU A 11 32.57 -7.50 12.02
N ILE A 12 32.32 -7.52 13.33
CA ILE A 12 31.62 -6.43 14.02
C ILE A 12 32.64 -5.38 14.47
N ARG A 13 32.38 -4.11 14.13
CA ARG A 13 33.17 -2.93 14.52
C ARG A 13 32.24 -1.77 14.83
N GLN A 14 32.65 -0.95 15.80
CA GLN A 14 32.01 0.33 16.09
C GLN A 14 32.86 1.46 15.51
N VAL A 15 32.18 2.43 14.90
CA VAL A 15 32.80 3.67 14.41
C VAL A 15 32.26 4.80 15.26
N PHE A 16 33.17 5.55 15.88
CA PHE A 16 32.81 6.73 16.67
C PHE A 16 32.93 7.97 15.78
N ILE A 17 31.82 8.70 15.65
CA ILE A 17 31.74 9.94 14.88
C ILE A 17 31.43 11.07 15.85
N GLY A 18 32.32 12.05 15.93
CA GLY A 18 32.07 13.28 16.67
C GLY A 18 31.26 14.26 15.82
N GLY A 19 30.15 14.76 16.35
CA GLY A 19 29.45 15.92 15.79
C GLY A 19 30.20 17.20 16.16
N GLY A 20 30.41 18.09 15.18
CA GLY A 20 30.90 19.45 15.45
C GLY A 20 29.88 20.27 16.27
N LEU A 21 30.32 21.39 16.86
CA LEU A 21 29.47 22.27 17.68
C LEU A 21 28.35 22.93 16.88
N GLU A 22 28.43 22.92 15.55
CA GLU A 22 27.42 23.45 14.64
C GLU A 22 26.17 22.57 14.51
N PHE A 23 26.18 21.32 15.01
CA PHE A 23 25.03 20.43 14.91
C PHE A 23 24.18 20.43 16.19
N THR A 24 22.89 20.69 16.03
CA THR A 24 21.88 20.26 17.01
C THR A 24 21.77 18.74 17.02
N ALA A 25 21.22 18.16 18.10
CA ALA A 25 20.99 16.72 18.16
C ALA A 25 20.16 16.20 16.97
N ASP A 26 19.08 16.90 16.59
CA ASP A 26 18.24 16.48 15.44
C ASP A 26 18.96 16.62 14.10
N SER A 27 19.73 17.70 13.89
CA SER A 27 20.47 17.87 12.64
C SER A 27 21.63 16.88 12.52
N LEU A 28 22.23 16.47 13.64
CA LEU A 28 23.22 15.39 13.66
C LEU A 28 22.58 14.06 13.27
N GLU A 29 21.42 13.69 13.84
CA GLU A 29 20.71 12.46 13.48
C GLU A 29 20.38 12.41 11.98
N ARG A 30 19.88 13.51 11.40
CA ARG A 30 19.62 13.58 9.95
C ARG A 30 20.90 13.40 9.14
N LYS A 31 22.03 13.98 9.59
CA LYS A 31 23.29 13.84 8.87
C LYS A 31 23.83 12.42 8.93
N LEU A 32 23.73 11.76 10.09
CA LEU A 32 24.09 10.36 10.27
C LEU A 32 23.21 9.44 9.41
N TYR A 33 21.91 9.72 9.31
CA TYR A 33 21.00 9.03 8.40
C TYR A 33 21.48 9.11 6.94
N VAL A 34 21.82 10.31 6.46
CA VAL A 34 22.34 10.51 5.10
C VAL A 34 23.66 9.77 4.89
N ILE A 35 24.60 9.88 5.83
CA ILE A 35 25.90 9.19 5.77
C ILE A 35 25.68 7.67 5.65
N ARG A 36 24.83 7.09 6.50
CA ARG A 36 24.53 5.65 6.47
C ARG A 36 23.98 5.23 5.11
N LYS A 37 22.95 5.92 4.61
CA LYS A 37 22.31 5.61 3.33
C LYS A 37 23.29 5.72 2.16
N GLN A 38 24.18 6.71 2.18
CA GLN A 38 25.24 6.84 1.17
C GLN A 38 26.25 5.69 1.25
N SER A 39 26.71 5.32 2.45
CA SER A 39 27.64 4.19 2.61
C SER A 39 27.03 2.88 2.13
N GLU A 40 25.78 2.59 2.54
CA GLU A 40 25.04 1.40 2.10
C GLU A 40 24.85 1.37 0.58
N ARG A 41 24.57 2.54 -0.02
CA ARG A 41 24.44 2.67 -1.47
C ARG A 41 25.78 2.44 -2.19
N GLN A 42 26.85 3.09 -1.75
CA GLN A 42 28.18 2.96 -2.36
C GLN A 42 28.67 1.51 -2.35
N VAL A 43 28.46 0.78 -1.24
CA VAL A 43 28.85 -0.63 -1.17
C VAL A 43 28.01 -1.49 -2.11
N ARG A 44 26.69 -1.28 -2.15
CA ARG A 44 25.79 -2.00 -3.06
C ARG A 44 26.12 -1.75 -4.55
N GLU A 45 26.46 -0.51 -4.90
CA GLU A 45 26.78 -0.11 -6.27
C GLU A 45 28.24 -0.40 -6.65
N SER A 46 29.06 -0.94 -5.75
CA SER A 46 30.49 -1.21 -6.00
C SER A 46 30.76 -2.40 -6.94
N GLY A 47 29.76 -3.23 -7.22
CA GLY A 47 29.91 -4.49 -7.96
C GLY A 47 30.59 -5.61 -7.16
N ASN A 48 30.96 -5.37 -5.90
CA ASN A 48 31.52 -6.38 -5.01
C ASN A 48 30.40 -7.10 -4.24
N HIS A 49 29.89 -8.20 -4.82
CA HIS A 49 28.81 -8.99 -4.23
C HIS A 49 29.12 -9.55 -2.84
N ILE A 50 30.39 -9.80 -2.53
CA ILE A 50 30.80 -10.24 -1.18
C ILE A 50 30.59 -9.08 -0.21
N ALA A 51 31.12 -7.90 -0.51
CA ALA A 51 30.94 -6.72 0.35
C ALA A 51 29.45 -6.37 0.50
N GLU A 52 28.66 -6.44 -0.57
CA GLU A 52 27.21 -6.24 -0.56
C GLU A 52 26.49 -7.20 0.40
N SER A 53 26.88 -8.47 0.42
CA SER A 53 26.24 -9.50 1.26
C SER A 53 26.51 -9.34 2.77
N TYR A 54 27.65 -8.78 3.15
CA TYR A 54 28.08 -8.66 4.56
C TYR A 54 28.00 -7.24 5.13
N PHE A 55 27.99 -6.21 4.30
CA PHE A 55 27.96 -4.83 4.77
C PHE A 55 26.56 -4.43 5.25
N TYR A 56 26.46 -4.11 6.53
CA TYR A 56 25.23 -3.67 7.14
C TYR A 56 25.53 -2.79 8.36
N ILE A 57 24.78 -1.69 8.49
CA ILE A 57 24.89 -0.76 9.62
C ILE A 57 23.61 -0.89 10.47
N PRO A 58 23.66 -1.60 11.62
CA PRO A 58 22.50 -1.81 12.49
C PRO A 58 21.92 -0.52 13.05
N SER A 59 22.78 0.46 13.32
CA SER A 59 22.43 1.77 13.85
C SER A 59 23.58 2.74 13.57
N LEU A 60 23.26 3.98 13.24
CA LEU A 60 24.23 5.07 13.19
C LEU A 60 23.52 6.32 13.73
N SER A 61 23.61 6.52 15.03
CA SER A 61 22.84 7.52 15.79
C SER A 61 23.65 7.95 17.01
N SER A 62 23.42 9.18 17.46
CA SER A 62 23.93 9.71 18.74
C SER A 62 22.99 9.42 19.92
N ARG A 63 21.79 8.90 19.64
CA ARG A 63 20.73 8.63 20.63
C ARG A 63 20.50 7.15 20.89
N THR A 64 20.69 6.33 19.86
CA THR A 64 20.36 4.90 19.89
C THR A 64 21.51 4.07 19.34
N PHE A 65 21.62 2.83 19.82
CA PHE A 65 22.51 1.84 19.23
C PHE A 65 21.86 0.45 19.32
N VAL A 66 22.16 -0.41 18.36
CA VAL A 66 21.51 -1.72 18.21
C VAL A 66 22.55 -2.85 18.27
N TYR A 67 22.43 -3.69 19.29
CA TYR A 67 23.14 -4.97 19.38
C TYR A 67 22.21 -6.08 18.89
N LYS A 68 22.55 -6.71 17.76
CA LYS A 68 21.75 -7.79 17.18
C LYS A 68 22.59 -8.80 16.42
N GLY A 69 22.04 -9.99 16.25
CA GLY A 69 22.68 -11.05 15.50
C GLY A 69 21.88 -12.33 15.49
N MET A 70 22.45 -13.39 14.93
CA MET A 70 21.86 -14.72 14.91
C MET A 70 22.13 -15.47 16.22
N LEU A 71 21.46 -15.02 17.27
CA LEU A 71 21.66 -15.44 18.64
C LEU A 71 20.34 -15.94 19.23
N MET A 72 20.41 -16.95 20.08
CA MET A 72 19.31 -17.22 21.02
C MET A 72 19.21 -16.06 22.02
N PRO A 73 18.01 -15.72 22.52
CA PRO A 73 17.84 -14.59 23.45
C PRO A 73 18.80 -14.62 24.66
N ASP A 74 19.05 -15.80 25.23
CA ASP A 74 19.96 -15.99 26.38
C ASP A 74 21.46 -15.86 26.03
N GLN A 75 21.79 -15.83 24.74
CA GLN A 75 23.15 -15.66 24.24
C GLN A 75 23.54 -14.20 24.03
N VAL A 76 22.57 -13.29 23.88
CA VAL A 76 22.83 -11.88 23.49
C VAL A 76 23.82 -11.21 24.43
N ARG A 77 23.58 -11.27 25.75
CA ARG A 77 24.46 -10.67 26.77
C ARG A 77 25.82 -11.36 26.88
N LYS A 78 25.89 -12.66 26.56
CA LYS A 78 27.14 -13.44 26.60
C LYS A 78 28.03 -13.17 25.37
N TYR A 79 27.40 -12.88 24.24
CA TYR A 79 28.08 -12.60 22.98
C TYR A 79 28.56 -11.15 22.90
N PHE A 80 27.69 -10.19 23.24
CA PHE A 80 28.04 -8.77 23.32
C PHE A 80 28.43 -8.39 24.74
N LEU A 81 29.72 -8.50 25.06
CA LEU A 81 30.24 -8.26 26.41
C LEU A 81 29.95 -6.85 26.95
N ASP A 82 29.80 -5.86 26.06
CA ASP A 82 29.43 -4.49 26.41
C ASP A 82 28.09 -4.43 27.18
N LEU A 83 27.15 -5.34 26.90
CA LEU A 83 25.86 -5.45 27.61
C LEU A 83 26.01 -5.95 29.06
N GLY A 84 27.21 -6.42 29.43
CA GLY A 84 27.58 -6.75 30.81
C GLY A 84 28.22 -5.59 31.57
N ASP A 85 28.64 -4.53 30.87
CA ASP A 85 29.36 -3.40 31.46
C ASP A 85 28.41 -2.46 32.22
N LYS A 86 28.81 -2.03 33.42
CA LYS A 86 28.01 -1.14 34.27
C LYS A 86 27.92 0.30 33.75
N ARG A 87 28.79 0.69 32.82
CA ARG A 87 28.75 2.00 32.14
C ARG A 87 27.64 2.07 31.10
N LEU A 88 27.12 0.92 30.68
CA LEU A 88 25.98 0.85 29.78
C LEU A 88 24.70 1.02 30.58
N ASP A 89 24.12 2.21 30.52
CA ASP A 89 22.85 2.54 31.17
C ASP A 89 21.89 3.15 30.14
N SER A 90 20.60 2.91 30.30
CA SER A 90 19.58 3.38 29.36
C SER A 90 18.20 3.48 29.99
N ALA A 91 17.48 4.54 29.65
CA ALA A 91 16.06 4.70 29.99
C ALA A 91 15.14 3.81 29.12
N ILE A 92 15.63 3.32 27.97
CA ILE A 92 14.85 2.56 27.00
C ILE A 92 15.59 1.27 26.65
N ALA A 93 14.87 0.14 26.64
CA ALA A 93 15.35 -1.12 26.07
C ALA A 93 14.29 -1.69 25.13
N LEU A 94 14.67 -1.93 23.87
CA LEU A 94 13.82 -2.60 22.88
C LEU A 94 14.47 -3.94 22.50
N VAL A 95 13.74 -5.03 22.72
CA VAL A 95 14.21 -6.38 22.44
C VAL A 95 13.28 -7.09 21.47
N HIS A 96 13.84 -7.92 20.60
CA HIS A 96 13.08 -8.70 19.64
C HIS A 96 13.70 -10.08 19.44
N SER A 97 12.85 -11.10 19.34
CA SER A 97 13.24 -12.44 18.91
C SER A 97 12.42 -12.83 17.69
N ARG A 98 13.10 -13.24 16.61
CA ARG A 98 12.47 -13.52 15.31
C ARG A 98 12.36 -15.02 15.09
N PHE A 99 11.20 -15.45 14.59
CA PHE A 99 11.05 -16.75 13.94
C PHE A 99 11.17 -16.57 12.42
N SER A 100 11.96 -17.40 11.76
CA SER A 100 12.21 -17.32 10.31
C SER A 100 11.78 -18.61 9.65
N THR A 101 11.07 -18.52 8.52
CA THR A 101 10.76 -19.67 7.65
C THR A 101 11.97 -20.09 6.80
N ASN A 102 13.01 -19.25 6.72
CA ASN A 102 14.25 -19.54 5.99
C ASN A 102 15.32 -20.10 6.91
N THR A 103 16.04 -21.13 6.43
CA THR A 103 17.22 -21.73 7.08
C THR A 103 18.53 -21.02 6.74
N PHE A 104 18.54 -20.14 5.72
CA PHE A 104 19.73 -19.38 5.34
C PHE A 104 20.02 -18.26 6.35
N PRO A 105 21.21 -18.25 6.95
CA PRO A 105 21.54 -17.28 7.98
C PRO A 105 21.81 -15.90 7.39
N ALA A 106 21.13 -14.87 7.89
CA ALA A 106 21.35 -13.48 7.51
C ALA A 106 21.31 -12.57 8.74
N TRP A 107 22.49 -12.19 9.24
CA TRP A 107 22.65 -11.35 10.44
C TRP A 107 21.94 -9.99 10.32
N GLY A 108 21.97 -9.37 9.14
CA GLY A 108 21.31 -8.09 8.88
C GLY A 108 19.78 -8.12 8.98
N LEU A 109 19.16 -9.30 8.90
CA LEU A 109 17.70 -9.48 9.04
C LEU A 109 17.25 -9.68 10.50
N ALA A 110 18.18 -9.82 11.44
CA ALA A 110 17.84 -9.77 12.85
C ALA A 110 17.25 -8.39 13.20
N GLN A 111 16.42 -8.36 14.24
CA GLN A 111 15.79 -7.15 14.75
C GLN A 111 16.26 -6.88 16.20
N PRO A 112 16.15 -5.64 16.72
CA PRO A 112 15.49 -4.46 16.13
C PRO A 112 16.11 -3.93 14.83
N PHE A 113 15.29 -3.25 14.03
CA PHE A 113 15.78 -2.34 13.00
C PHE A 113 16.11 -0.98 13.63
N ARG A 114 16.28 0.07 12.81
CA ARG A 114 16.86 1.32 13.29
C ARG A 114 15.87 2.12 14.13
N MET A 115 14.59 2.06 13.74
CA MET A 115 13.49 2.73 14.41
C MET A 115 12.53 1.74 15.06
N ILE A 116 12.42 0.48 14.58
CA ILE A 116 11.36 -0.44 15.01
C ILE A 116 11.83 -1.83 15.45
N ALA A 117 10.98 -2.47 16.25
CA ALA A 117 10.82 -3.91 16.29
C ALA A 117 9.40 -4.26 15.85
N HIS A 118 9.27 -5.22 14.94
CA HIS A 118 8.03 -5.66 14.33
C HIS A 118 7.82 -7.15 14.56
N ASN A 119 6.77 -7.46 15.30
CA ASN A 119 6.24 -8.80 15.42
C ASN A 119 5.01 -8.95 14.52
N GLY A 120 5.17 -9.61 13.38
CA GLY A 120 4.10 -9.74 12.39
C GLY A 120 4.61 -9.94 10.97
N GLU A 121 3.74 -9.71 9.99
CA GLU A 121 4.02 -9.74 8.56
C GLU A 121 3.20 -8.66 7.85
N ILE A 122 3.85 -7.90 6.96
CA ILE A 122 3.18 -6.88 6.14
C ILE A 122 2.76 -7.52 4.81
N ASN A 123 1.47 -7.81 4.65
CA ASN A 123 0.95 -8.54 3.49
C ASN A 123 0.78 -7.63 2.24
N THR A 124 0.73 -6.31 2.41
CA THR A 124 0.66 -5.32 1.32
C THR A 124 2.03 -4.88 0.79
N VAL A 125 3.13 -5.45 1.32
CA VAL A 125 4.50 -4.94 1.13
C VAL A 125 4.90 -4.74 -0.34
N LYS A 126 4.44 -5.58 -1.26
CA LYS A 126 4.76 -5.43 -2.70
C LYS A 126 4.21 -4.11 -3.25
N GLY A 127 2.93 -3.83 -2.98
CA GLY A 127 2.28 -2.58 -3.35
C GLY A 127 2.95 -1.38 -2.68
N ASN A 128 3.23 -1.49 -1.38
CA ASN A 128 3.87 -0.40 -0.62
C ASN A 128 5.24 -0.02 -1.19
N ARG A 129 6.05 -1.01 -1.59
CA ARG A 129 7.36 -0.79 -2.22
C ARG A 129 7.23 -0.05 -3.55
N PHE A 130 6.29 -0.46 -4.41
CA PHE A 130 6.07 0.20 -5.70
C PHE A 130 5.59 1.65 -5.54
N TRP A 131 4.68 1.89 -4.61
CA TRP A 131 4.19 3.24 -4.36
C TRP A 131 5.27 4.14 -3.75
N MET A 132 6.09 3.62 -2.83
CA MET A 132 7.25 4.36 -2.34
C MET A 132 8.25 4.69 -3.45
N GLN A 133 8.58 3.72 -4.33
CA GLN A 133 9.44 3.96 -5.50
C GLN A 133 8.87 5.05 -6.41
N THR A 134 7.56 5.06 -6.61
CA THR A 134 6.88 6.07 -7.43
C THR A 134 6.97 7.47 -6.80
N ARG A 135 6.91 7.56 -5.46
CA ARG A 135 6.98 8.83 -4.72
C ARG A 135 8.38 9.43 -4.66
N GLU A 136 9.44 8.64 -4.87
CA GLU A 136 10.83 9.12 -4.83
C GLU A 136 11.09 10.32 -5.74
N SER A 137 10.34 10.43 -6.84
CA SER A 137 10.47 11.56 -7.79
C SER A 137 9.88 12.87 -7.30
N LEU A 138 9.00 12.82 -6.31
CA LEU A 138 8.30 13.97 -5.72
C LEU A 138 8.86 14.35 -4.35
N LEU A 139 9.86 13.61 -3.82
CA LEU A 139 10.37 13.85 -2.48
C LEU A 139 11.16 15.15 -2.42
N GLU A 140 10.65 16.06 -1.60
CA GLU A 140 11.32 17.31 -1.24
C GLU A 140 11.19 17.51 0.26
N SER A 141 12.26 17.93 0.93
CA SER A 141 12.23 18.21 2.37
C SER A 141 13.09 19.42 2.70
N PRO A 142 12.54 20.46 3.34
CA PRO A 142 13.34 21.59 3.81
C PRO A 142 14.45 21.19 4.78
N LEU A 143 14.28 20.08 5.52
CA LEU A 143 15.21 19.62 6.55
C LEU A 143 16.34 18.74 6.01
N LEU A 144 16.12 18.06 4.88
CA LEU A 144 17.15 17.27 4.20
C LEU A 144 17.77 18.04 3.02
N GLY A 145 17.09 19.04 2.47
CA GLY A 145 17.56 19.82 1.34
C GLY A 145 18.01 18.93 0.17
N GLU A 146 19.17 19.23 -0.40
CA GLU A 146 19.76 18.44 -1.49
C GLU A 146 20.20 17.03 -1.07
N ASP A 147 20.35 16.76 0.24
CA ASP A 147 20.71 15.42 0.71
C ASP A 147 19.59 14.40 0.45
N ILE A 148 18.37 14.83 0.11
CA ILE A 148 17.27 13.92 -0.28
C ILE A 148 17.64 13.02 -1.47
N GLN A 149 18.43 13.52 -2.42
CA GLN A 149 18.87 12.73 -3.58
C GLN A 149 19.91 11.68 -3.19
N LYS A 150 20.62 11.91 -2.08
CA LYS A 150 21.70 11.03 -1.59
C LYS A 150 21.16 9.79 -0.88
N ILE A 151 19.92 9.84 -0.40
CA ILE A 151 19.28 8.74 0.36
C ILE A 151 18.47 7.78 -0.51
N LEU A 152 18.30 8.07 -1.81
CA LEU A 152 17.60 7.20 -2.75
C LEU A 152 18.43 5.95 -3.12
N PRO A 153 17.80 4.78 -3.35
CA PRO A 153 16.39 4.49 -3.09
C PRO A 153 16.08 4.42 -1.58
N ILE A 154 14.87 4.84 -1.21
CA ILE A 154 14.41 4.86 0.18
C ILE A 154 14.33 3.44 0.72
N ILE A 155 13.59 2.58 0.01
CA ILE A 155 13.49 1.17 0.34
C ILE A 155 14.73 0.44 -0.17
N GLU A 156 15.45 -0.20 0.74
CA GLU A 156 16.57 -1.08 0.37
C GLU A 156 16.05 -2.32 -0.42
N PRO A 157 16.59 -2.60 -1.63
CA PRO A 157 16.21 -3.79 -2.39
C PRO A 157 16.53 -5.09 -1.65
N GLY A 158 15.69 -6.12 -1.83
CA GLY A 158 15.95 -7.47 -1.32
C GLY A 158 15.87 -7.64 0.21
N ARG A 159 15.41 -6.63 0.95
CA ARG A 159 15.25 -6.72 2.41
C ARG A 159 13.87 -7.28 2.82
N SER A 160 13.73 -7.62 4.10
CA SER A 160 12.45 -8.04 4.69
C SER A 160 11.39 -6.94 4.60
N ASP A 161 10.13 -7.33 4.76
CA ASP A 161 8.97 -6.43 4.88
C ASP A 161 9.14 -5.38 5.99
N SER A 162 9.56 -5.84 7.16
CA SER A 162 9.80 -5.04 8.36
C SER A 162 10.90 -4.00 8.14
N ALA A 163 11.94 -4.35 7.38
CA ALA A 163 13.00 -3.42 7.00
C ALA A 163 12.49 -2.35 6.01
N SER A 164 11.60 -2.72 5.09
CA SER A 164 10.96 -1.76 4.18
C SER A 164 10.09 -0.76 4.97
N PHE A 165 9.36 -1.23 5.98
CA PHE A 165 8.61 -0.35 6.88
C PHE A 165 9.54 0.59 7.65
N ASP A 166 10.61 0.05 8.25
CA ASP A 166 11.62 0.82 8.98
C ASP A 166 12.23 1.93 8.12
N ASN A 167 12.60 1.62 6.87
CA ASN A 167 13.14 2.61 5.93
C ASN A 167 12.15 3.76 5.64
N THR A 168 10.87 3.46 5.45
CA THR A 168 9.83 4.48 5.22
C THR A 168 9.60 5.31 6.49
N LEU A 169 9.48 4.66 7.65
CA LEU A 169 9.27 5.33 8.91
C LEU A 169 10.42 6.30 9.23
N GLU A 170 11.66 5.83 9.05
CA GLU A 170 12.86 6.62 9.27
C GLU A 170 12.93 7.84 8.34
N LEU A 171 12.52 7.71 7.07
CA LEU A 171 12.40 8.85 6.17
C LEU A 171 11.40 9.89 6.70
N LEU A 172 10.22 9.45 7.12
CA LEU A 172 9.17 10.36 7.62
C LEU A 172 9.64 11.10 8.87
N VAL A 173 10.34 10.41 9.78
CA VAL A 173 10.91 11.00 11.00
C VAL A 173 12.07 11.95 10.67
N ALA A 174 13.00 11.54 9.82
CA ALA A 174 14.11 12.40 9.37
C ALA A 174 13.61 13.68 8.68
N ALA A 175 12.49 13.57 7.96
CA ALA A 175 11.81 14.69 7.31
C ALA A 175 10.98 15.58 8.25
N GLY A 176 10.93 15.28 9.56
CA GLY A 176 10.38 16.17 10.59
C GLY A 176 9.03 15.75 11.19
N ARG A 177 8.47 14.59 10.82
CA ARG A 177 7.30 14.04 11.52
C ARG A 177 7.72 13.39 12.83
N SER A 178 6.91 13.54 13.87
CA SER A 178 7.11 12.78 15.11
C SER A 178 6.86 11.29 14.85
N LEU A 179 7.54 10.41 15.60
CA LEU A 179 7.35 8.96 15.50
C LEU A 179 5.86 8.52 15.55
N PRO A 180 4.99 9.02 16.47
CA PRO A 180 3.59 8.64 16.49
C PRO A 180 2.81 9.11 15.24
N HIS A 181 3.08 10.31 14.73
CA HIS A 181 2.47 10.82 13.48
C HIS A 181 2.83 9.93 12.29
N ALA A 182 4.11 9.57 12.15
CA ALA A 182 4.54 8.71 11.06
C ALA A 182 3.92 7.29 11.16
N LEU A 183 3.75 6.74 12.38
CA LEU A 183 3.00 5.48 12.56
C LEU A 183 1.52 5.62 12.23
N MET A 184 0.86 6.73 12.59
CA MET A 184 -0.54 6.98 12.22
C MET A 184 -0.75 7.07 10.71
N MET A 185 0.28 7.48 9.95
CA MET A 185 0.25 7.49 8.49
C MET A 185 0.42 6.09 7.89
N LEU A 186 1.35 5.30 8.42
CA LEU A 186 1.68 3.98 7.87
C LEU A 186 0.68 2.90 8.31
N ILE A 187 0.20 2.98 9.55
CA ILE A 187 -0.78 2.05 10.16
C ILE A 187 -1.95 2.87 10.72
N PRO A 188 -2.82 3.41 9.85
CA PRO A 188 -3.99 4.15 10.30
C PRO A 188 -5.01 3.23 10.98
N GLU A 189 -5.62 3.73 12.07
CA GLU A 189 -6.82 3.12 12.67
C GLU A 189 -7.93 3.02 11.61
N SER A 190 -8.83 2.04 11.72
CA SER A 190 -10.01 2.01 10.86
C SER A 190 -10.81 3.31 11.06
N TRP A 191 -11.21 3.99 10.00
CA TRP A 191 -11.88 5.29 10.08
C TRP A 191 -13.17 5.36 9.27
N ASN A 192 -13.76 4.19 8.97
CA ASN A 192 -15.05 4.14 8.29
C ASN A 192 -16.18 4.79 9.10
N ASP A 193 -17.33 4.95 8.46
CA ASP A 193 -18.48 5.63 9.05
C ASP A 193 -19.01 4.93 10.32
N LYS A 194 -18.88 3.59 10.36
CA LYS A 194 -19.34 2.75 11.47
C LYS A 194 -18.41 2.79 12.69
N ASN A 195 -17.15 3.22 12.57
CA ASN A 195 -16.22 3.33 13.71
C ASN A 195 -16.43 4.66 14.49
N PRO A 196 -16.74 4.63 15.80
CA PRO A 196 -17.01 5.82 16.60
C PRO A 196 -15.73 6.57 17.03
N ILE A 197 -14.97 7.07 16.06
CA ILE A 197 -13.82 7.97 16.31
C ILE A 197 -14.20 9.43 16.05
N PRO A 198 -13.51 10.41 16.68
CA PRO A 198 -13.80 11.83 16.48
C PRO A 198 -13.71 12.26 15.01
N GLU A 199 -14.60 13.14 14.56
CA GLU A 199 -14.67 13.59 13.17
C GLU A 199 -13.35 14.21 12.67
N LYS A 200 -12.69 15.02 13.51
CA LYS A 200 -11.38 15.60 13.17
C LYS A 200 -10.34 14.52 12.89
N LEU A 201 -10.41 13.39 13.59
CA LEU A 201 -9.51 12.26 13.39
C LEU A 201 -9.87 11.50 12.09
N LYS A 202 -11.16 11.35 11.75
CA LYS A 202 -11.58 10.82 10.44
C LYS A 202 -11.03 11.66 9.30
N LYS A 203 -11.15 12.99 9.38
CA LYS A 203 -10.62 13.92 8.37
C LYS A 203 -9.10 13.89 8.27
N PHE A 204 -8.41 13.74 9.40
CA PHE A 204 -6.96 13.50 9.40
C PHE A 204 -6.61 12.22 8.62
N TYR A 205 -7.30 11.11 8.87
CA TYR A 205 -7.04 9.86 8.16
C TYR A 205 -7.45 9.94 6.68
N GLU A 206 -8.56 10.60 6.35
CA GLU A 206 -8.96 10.85 4.95
C GLU A 206 -7.90 11.67 4.20
N TYR A 207 -7.35 12.72 4.82
CA TYR A 207 -6.26 13.50 4.25
C TYR A 207 -5.03 12.64 3.95
N HIS A 208 -4.64 11.77 4.89
CA HIS A 208 -3.46 10.91 4.72
C HIS A 208 -3.70 9.72 3.79
N ALA A 209 -4.93 9.23 3.66
CA ALA A 209 -5.30 8.17 2.74
C ALA A 209 -5.12 8.58 1.26
N ALA A 210 -5.21 9.88 0.95
CA ALA A 210 -4.87 10.42 -0.37
C ALA A 210 -3.36 10.38 -0.68
N LEU A 211 -2.51 10.16 0.32
CA LEU A 211 -1.05 10.27 0.22
C LEU A 211 -0.32 8.96 0.40
N MET A 212 -0.75 8.18 1.39
CA MET A 212 -0.11 6.95 1.82
C MET A 212 -1.17 5.86 1.95
N GLU A 213 -0.97 4.79 1.20
CA GLU A 213 -1.72 3.56 1.40
C GLU A 213 -1.23 2.85 2.67
N PRO A 214 -2.12 2.19 3.43
CA PRO A 214 -1.73 1.46 4.63
C PRO A 214 -0.65 0.41 4.37
N TRP A 215 0.24 0.24 5.34
CA TRP A 215 1.16 -0.90 5.43
C TRP A 215 0.48 -1.94 6.30
N ASP A 216 -0.32 -2.78 5.67
CA ASP A 216 -1.27 -3.68 6.34
C ASP A 216 -0.73 -5.10 6.50
N GLY A 217 -1.40 -5.86 7.35
CA GLY A 217 -1.04 -7.20 7.78
C GLY A 217 -0.94 -7.28 9.31
N PRO A 218 -0.86 -8.49 9.88
CA PRO A 218 -0.70 -8.65 11.33
C PRO A 218 0.55 -7.92 11.79
N ALA A 219 0.41 -6.97 12.70
CA ALA A 219 1.54 -6.17 13.14
C ALA A 219 1.39 -5.75 14.59
N SER A 220 2.41 -6.07 15.39
CA SER A 220 2.71 -5.39 16.64
C SER A 220 4.04 -4.67 16.45
N ILE A 221 3.97 -3.37 16.21
CA ILE A 221 5.14 -2.53 15.96
C ILE A 221 5.43 -1.69 17.19
N VAL A 222 6.65 -1.80 17.70
CA VAL A 222 7.19 -0.92 18.73
C VAL A 222 8.31 -0.11 18.09
N GLY A 223 8.15 1.21 18.06
CA GLY A 223 9.12 2.17 17.58
C GLY A 223 9.89 2.86 18.72
N CYS A 224 11.10 3.30 18.41
CA CYS A 224 11.93 4.14 19.26
C CYS A 224 12.73 5.14 18.41
N ASP A 225 12.69 6.43 18.75
CA ASP A 225 13.51 7.48 18.11
C ASP A 225 14.58 8.06 19.06
N GLY A 226 14.75 7.43 20.23
CA GLY A 226 15.63 7.88 21.31
C GLY A 226 14.99 8.85 22.30
N ARG A 227 13.82 9.42 21.98
CA ARG A 227 12.98 10.20 22.92
C ARG A 227 11.70 9.45 23.26
N TYR A 228 10.95 9.09 22.21
CA TYR A 228 9.73 8.32 22.30
C TYR A 228 10.06 6.83 22.21
N VAL A 229 9.44 6.04 23.06
CA VAL A 229 9.32 4.58 22.88
C VAL A 229 7.87 4.19 23.02
N GLY A 230 7.39 3.37 22.10
CA GLY A 230 5.98 3.04 22.07
C GLY A 230 5.58 2.35 20.79
N GLY A 231 4.33 1.97 20.69
CA GLY A 231 3.88 1.15 19.58
C GLY A 231 2.42 1.28 19.25
N THR A 232 2.08 0.63 18.14
CA THR A 232 0.71 0.43 17.67
C THR A 232 0.53 -1.04 17.28
N LEU A 233 -0.73 -1.47 17.29
CA LEU A 233 -1.13 -2.65 16.56
C LEU A 233 -1.60 -2.28 15.15
N ASP A 234 -1.66 -3.28 14.28
CA ASP A 234 -2.44 -3.22 13.05
C ASP A 234 -3.93 -2.90 13.34
N ARG A 235 -4.65 -2.50 12.29
CA ARG A 235 -6.06 -2.09 12.39
C ARG A 235 -7.01 -3.16 12.93
N ASN A 236 -6.62 -4.44 12.84
CA ASN A 236 -7.41 -5.59 13.28
C ASN A 236 -6.92 -6.12 14.65
N GLY A 237 -5.73 -5.71 15.09
CA GLY A 237 -5.09 -6.18 16.32
C GLY A 237 -4.77 -7.67 16.29
N LEU A 238 -4.20 -8.15 15.17
CA LEU A 238 -3.95 -9.57 14.93
C LEU A 238 -2.75 -10.13 15.73
N ARG A 239 -1.98 -9.27 16.40
CA ARG A 239 -0.85 -9.66 17.26
C ARG A 239 -1.06 -9.18 18.69
N PRO A 240 -0.71 -10.00 19.70
CA PRO A 240 -0.86 -9.62 21.09
C PRO A 240 0.22 -8.62 21.50
N SER A 241 -0.18 -7.65 22.33
CA SER A 241 0.71 -6.72 23.00
C SER A 241 0.14 -6.35 24.37
N ARG A 242 0.88 -6.64 25.43
CA ARG A 242 0.46 -6.42 26.81
C ARG A 242 1.53 -5.66 27.57
N TYR A 243 1.11 -4.86 28.54
CA TYR A 243 2.03 -4.07 29.34
C TYR A 243 1.69 -4.11 30.83
N VAL A 244 2.73 -3.89 31.64
CA VAL A 244 2.66 -3.72 33.09
C VAL A 244 3.34 -2.40 33.43
N VAL A 245 2.69 -1.59 34.26
CA VAL A 245 3.27 -0.38 34.85
C VAL A 245 3.46 -0.64 36.33
N THR A 246 4.65 -0.35 36.85
CA THR A 246 4.97 -0.50 38.26
C THR A 246 4.80 0.82 39.02
N LYS A 247 4.88 0.78 40.36
CA LYS A 247 4.76 1.99 41.22
C LYS A 247 6.03 2.85 41.21
N ASP A 248 7.16 2.28 40.78
CA ASP A 248 8.42 2.96 40.48
C ASP A 248 8.52 3.44 39.01
N ASP A 249 7.37 3.60 38.34
CA ASP A 249 7.23 4.18 37.00
C ASP A 249 7.98 3.45 35.87
N LEU A 250 8.31 2.16 36.06
CA LEU A 250 8.77 1.29 34.98
C LEU A 250 7.57 0.77 34.20
N ILE A 251 7.62 0.91 32.88
CA ILE A 251 6.72 0.21 31.96
C ILE A 251 7.45 -0.95 31.28
N VAL A 252 6.84 -2.14 31.31
CA VAL A 252 7.30 -3.29 30.53
C VAL A 252 6.19 -3.74 29.61
N MET A 253 6.44 -3.68 28.31
CA MET A 253 5.55 -4.13 27.25
C MET A 253 6.16 -5.35 26.55
N GLY A 254 5.33 -6.33 26.22
CA GLY A 254 5.74 -7.51 25.48
C GLY A 254 4.57 -8.23 24.80
N SER A 255 4.90 -9.16 23.91
CA SER A 255 3.90 -10.00 23.23
C SER A 255 3.09 -10.87 24.20
N GLU A 256 3.65 -11.15 25.38
CA GLU A 256 3.05 -12.01 26.41
C GLU A 256 3.17 -11.36 27.80
N VAL A 257 2.34 -11.82 28.75
CA VAL A 257 2.49 -11.44 30.17
C VAL A 257 3.52 -12.38 30.81
N GLY A 258 4.31 -11.87 31.74
CA GLY A 258 5.24 -12.71 32.52
C GLY A 258 6.65 -12.81 31.94
N VAL A 259 6.96 -12.04 30.89
CA VAL A 259 8.34 -11.87 30.39
C VAL A 259 9.29 -11.28 31.43
N GLN A 260 8.73 -10.56 32.41
CA GLN A 260 9.39 -10.10 33.61
C GLN A 260 8.46 -10.29 34.81
N THR A 261 9.02 -10.68 35.95
CA THR A 261 8.27 -10.87 37.21
C THR A 261 8.40 -9.65 38.09
N PHE A 262 7.27 -9.17 38.60
CA PHE A 262 7.18 -8.07 39.57
C PHE A 262 6.41 -8.54 40.80
N ALA A 263 6.80 -8.06 41.99
CA ALA A 263 6.02 -8.29 43.19
C ALA A 263 4.60 -7.71 42.99
N PRO A 264 3.52 -8.45 43.33
CA PRO A 264 2.15 -7.99 43.10
C PRO A 264 1.87 -6.59 43.66
N ASP A 265 2.41 -6.29 44.84
CA ASP A 265 2.23 -4.99 45.50
C ASP A 265 2.97 -3.83 44.80
N ASN A 266 3.95 -4.11 43.94
CA ASN A 266 4.63 -3.09 43.13
C ASN A 266 3.90 -2.80 41.80
N ILE A 267 2.86 -3.55 41.45
CA ILE A 267 2.14 -3.35 40.18
C ILE A 267 1.13 -2.22 40.36
N LYS A 268 1.23 -1.20 39.51
CA LYS A 268 0.29 -0.07 39.44
C LYS A 268 -0.84 -0.37 38.47
N GLU A 269 -0.51 -0.89 37.28
CA GLU A 269 -1.48 -1.15 36.21
C GLU A 269 -1.04 -2.34 35.35
N LYS A 270 -2.02 -3.07 34.80
CA LYS A 270 -1.82 -4.04 33.72
C LYS A 270 -2.79 -3.72 32.59
N GLY A 271 -2.29 -3.69 31.37
CA GLY A 271 -3.11 -3.38 30.20
C GLY A 271 -2.71 -4.16 28.95
N ARG A 272 -3.43 -3.89 27.87
CA ARG A 272 -3.14 -4.41 26.53
C ARG A 272 -3.31 -3.31 25.50
N LEU A 273 -2.55 -3.39 24.42
CA LEU A 273 -2.73 -2.54 23.27
C LEU A 273 -3.97 -2.99 22.50
N LEU A 274 -4.80 -2.04 22.07
CA LEU A 274 -6.02 -2.30 21.30
C LEU A 274 -5.79 -1.96 19.83
N PRO A 275 -6.57 -2.55 18.89
CA PRO A 275 -6.47 -2.23 17.47
C PRO A 275 -6.55 -0.71 17.23
N GLY A 276 -5.62 -0.18 16.44
CA GLY A 276 -5.55 1.25 16.11
C GLY A 276 -5.22 2.22 17.26
N LYS A 277 -4.93 1.73 18.46
CA LYS A 277 -4.51 2.58 19.61
C LYS A 277 -3.00 2.63 19.73
N LEU A 278 -2.51 3.79 20.17
CA LEU A 278 -1.11 4.06 20.43
C LEU A 278 -0.81 3.94 21.94
N LEU A 279 0.37 3.42 22.26
CA LEU A 279 0.95 3.47 23.60
C LEU A 279 2.36 4.03 23.49
N PHE A 280 2.59 5.22 24.03
CA PHE A 280 3.91 5.86 23.99
C PHE A 280 4.34 6.39 25.35
N VAL A 281 5.64 6.30 25.58
CA VAL A 281 6.35 6.98 26.66
C VAL A 281 7.25 8.03 26.05
N ASP A 282 7.17 9.25 26.58
CA ASP A 282 8.09 10.33 26.28
C ASP A 282 9.11 10.44 27.41
N THR A 283 10.34 10.03 27.13
CA THR A 283 11.43 10.09 28.11
C THR A 283 11.87 11.51 28.46
N GLN A 284 11.56 12.50 27.62
CA GLN A 284 11.87 13.89 27.92
C GLN A 284 10.91 14.49 28.95
N THR A 285 9.64 14.11 28.90
CA THR A 285 8.61 14.58 29.85
C THR A 285 8.32 13.58 30.98
N GLY A 286 8.88 12.37 30.90
CA GLY A 286 8.77 11.33 31.93
C GLY A 286 7.37 10.77 32.11
N ARG A 287 6.56 10.73 31.04
CA ARG A 287 5.16 10.26 31.12
C ARG A 287 4.80 9.27 30.02
N ILE A 288 3.86 8.39 30.36
CA ILE A 288 3.06 7.64 29.39
C ILE A 288 2.02 8.61 28.85
N ILE A 289 2.02 8.86 27.54
CA ILE A 289 1.08 9.79 26.91
C ILE A 289 -0.16 9.01 26.46
N PRO A 290 -1.38 9.41 26.86
CA PRO A 290 -2.62 8.78 26.41
C PRO A 290 -2.80 8.84 24.88
N ASP A 291 -3.38 7.79 24.28
CA ASP A 291 -3.69 7.71 22.83
C ASP A 291 -4.44 8.96 22.33
N GLU A 292 -5.50 9.33 23.05
CA GLU A 292 -6.35 10.48 22.70
C GLU A 292 -5.56 11.80 22.71
N GLU A 293 -4.64 11.97 23.66
CA GLU A 293 -3.80 13.16 23.75
C GLU A 293 -2.82 13.24 22.57
N ILE A 294 -2.12 12.14 22.25
CA ILE A 294 -1.20 12.07 21.11
C ILE A 294 -1.94 12.39 19.80
N LYS A 295 -3.07 11.71 19.58
CA LYS A 295 -3.87 11.88 18.37
C LYS A 295 -4.43 13.30 18.27
N ALA A 296 -4.95 13.86 19.37
CA ALA A 296 -5.46 15.22 19.38
C ALA A 296 -4.37 16.25 19.05
N GLN A 297 -3.16 16.08 19.61
CA GLN A 297 -2.02 16.95 19.30
C GLN A 297 -1.65 16.89 17.81
N ILE A 298 -1.58 15.69 17.24
CA ILE A 298 -1.22 15.48 15.82
C ILE A 298 -2.29 16.05 14.90
N VAL A 299 -3.57 15.74 15.16
CA VAL A 299 -4.72 16.23 14.37
C VAL A 299 -4.83 17.76 14.44
N ALA A 300 -4.39 18.38 15.53
CA ALA A 300 -4.40 19.84 15.68
C ALA A 300 -3.22 20.56 15.00
N ARG A 301 -2.23 19.83 14.45
CA ARG A 301 -1.05 20.44 13.80
C ARG A 301 -1.39 21.27 12.57
N GLN A 302 -2.42 20.86 11.83
CA GLN A 302 -2.87 21.51 10.61
C GLN A 302 -4.41 21.49 10.53
N PRO A 303 -5.03 22.40 9.76
CA PRO A 303 -6.48 22.41 9.58
C PRO A 303 -6.94 21.32 8.60
N TYR A 304 -6.64 20.05 8.88
CA TYR A 304 -6.96 18.93 7.99
C TYR A 304 -8.45 18.83 7.65
N CYS A 305 -9.32 19.14 8.62
CA CYS A 305 -10.78 19.18 8.41
C CYS A 305 -11.15 20.18 7.31
N ASP A 306 -10.70 21.42 7.45
CA ASP A 306 -10.98 22.49 6.50
C ASP A 306 -10.40 22.16 5.12
N TRP A 307 -9.17 21.64 5.07
CA TRP A 307 -8.53 21.22 3.83
C TRP A 307 -9.35 20.16 3.10
N VAL A 308 -9.73 19.09 3.81
CA VAL A 308 -10.52 17.99 3.25
C VAL A 308 -11.88 18.50 2.79
N ASP A 309 -12.58 19.30 3.60
CA ASP A 309 -13.92 19.78 3.24
C ASP A 309 -13.92 20.75 2.05
N GLN A 310 -12.87 21.55 1.89
CA GLN A 310 -12.77 22.53 0.80
C GLN A 310 -12.18 21.98 -0.49
N ASN A 311 -11.34 20.93 -0.45
CA ASN A 311 -10.56 20.49 -1.61
C ASN A 311 -10.94 19.10 -2.13
N ARG A 312 -11.42 18.18 -1.27
CA ARG A 312 -11.82 16.84 -1.70
C ARG A 312 -13.16 16.89 -2.41
N VAL A 313 -13.23 16.26 -3.59
CA VAL A 313 -14.46 16.14 -4.36
C VAL A 313 -15.01 14.73 -4.14
N ASN A 314 -16.25 14.59 -3.65
CA ASN A 314 -16.91 13.28 -3.73
C ASN A 314 -17.46 13.10 -5.14
N PHE A 315 -17.25 11.93 -5.74
CA PHE A 315 -17.77 11.68 -7.08
C PHE A 315 -19.29 11.82 -7.17
N ALA A 316 -20.01 11.41 -6.14
CA ALA A 316 -21.47 11.54 -6.05
C ALA A 316 -21.97 12.99 -6.07
N ASP A 317 -21.10 13.98 -5.79
CA ASP A 317 -21.44 15.40 -5.83
C ASP A 317 -21.24 16.00 -7.24
N ILE A 318 -20.64 15.25 -8.18
CA ILE A 318 -20.43 15.69 -9.56
C ILE A 318 -21.76 15.58 -10.32
N PRO A 319 -22.25 16.65 -10.98
CA PRO A 319 -23.48 16.57 -11.75
C PRO A 319 -23.42 15.47 -12.81
N PRO A 320 -24.36 14.52 -12.82
CA PRO A 320 -24.33 13.41 -13.76
C PRO A 320 -24.44 13.94 -15.19
N ALA A 321 -23.61 13.39 -16.08
CA ALA A 321 -23.70 13.73 -17.48
C ALA A 321 -24.81 12.93 -18.15
N TYR A 322 -25.73 13.64 -18.81
CA TYR A 322 -26.72 12.96 -19.65
C TYR A 322 -26.02 12.12 -20.74
N LEU A 323 -26.23 10.81 -20.65
CA LEU A 323 -25.80 9.84 -21.64
C LEU A 323 -27.07 9.18 -22.21
N LYS A 324 -27.37 9.45 -23.48
CA LYS A 324 -28.38 8.67 -24.18
C LYS A 324 -27.73 7.38 -24.66
N GLU A 325 -27.87 6.32 -23.89
CA GLU A 325 -27.43 5.00 -24.32
C GLU A 325 -28.32 4.49 -25.45
N ILE A 326 -27.68 4.12 -26.55
CA ILE A 326 -28.33 3.46 -27.67
C ILE A 326 -27.96 1.99 -27.54
N PRO A 327 -28.95 1.10 -27.30
CA PRO A 327 -28.68 -0.33 -27.25
C PRO A 327 -28.00 -0.78 -28.55
N LEU A 328 -26.98 -1.64 -28.42
CA LEU A 328 -26.38 -2.28 -29.58
C LEU A 328 -27.43 -3.13 -30.30
N SER A 329 -27.37 -3.17 -31.63
CA SER A 329 -28.16 -4.15 -32.38
C SER A 329 -27.73 -5.58 -32.03
N ASP A 330 -28.61 -6.56 -32.24
CA ASP A 330 -28.29 -7.98 -31.99
C ASP A 330 -27.00 -8.43 -32.72
N SER A 331 -26.75 -7.91 -33.93
CA SER A 331 -25.52 -8.20 -34.68
C SER A 331 -24.27 -7.58 -34.06
N GLU A 332 -24.36 -6.34 -33.57
CA GLU A 332 -23.23 -5.66 -32.93
C GLU A 332 -22.89 -6.29 -31.60
N LEU A 333 -23.90 -6.61 -30.78
CA LEU A 333 -23.72 -7.28 -29.51
C LEU A 333 -23.10 -8.67 -29.70
N LYS A 334 -23.56 -9.43 -30.69
CA LYS A 334 -22.97 -10.74 -31.01
C LYS A 334 -21.52 -10.63 -31.45
N ASN A 335 -21.17 -9.63 -32.25
CA ASN A 335 -19.79 -9.40 -32.67
C ASN A 335 -18.89 -9.04 -31.48
N LEU A 336 -19.38 -8.18 -30.57
CA LEU A 336 -18.69 -7.83 -29.33
C LEU A 336 -18.48 -9.08 -28.46
N GLN A 337 -19.53 -9.89 -28.27
CA GLN A 337 -19.45 -11.14 -27.51
C GLN A 337 -18.39 -12.08 -28.08
N LEU A 338 -18.37 -12.27 -29.41
CA LEU A 338 -17.38 -13.13 -30.07
C LEU A 338 -15.95 -12.58 -29.93
N LEU A 339 -15.76 -11.28 -30.16
CA LEU A 339 -14.44 -10.65 -30.11
C LEU A 339 -13.81 -10.74 -28.71
N PHE A 340 -14.58 -10.45 -27.67
CA PHE A 340 -14.12 -10.52 -26.28
C PHE A 340 -14.34 -11.90 -25.63
N GLY A 341 -14.76 -12.87 -26.43
CA GLY A 341 -14.90 -14.28 -26.06
C GLY A 341 -15.97 -14.57 -25.01
N TYR A 342 -17.03 -13.76 -24.87
CA TYR A 342 -18.18 -14.07 -24.01
C TYR A 342 -18.81 -15.39 -24.45
N ASN A 343 -18.94 -16.32 -23.51
CA ASN A 343 -19.64 -17.58 -23.73
C ASN A 343 -20.98 -17.61 -22.98
N ARG A 344 -21.74 -18.70 -23.16
CA ARG A 344 -23.06 -18.84 -22.55
C ARG A 344 -23.00 -18.92 -21.02
N GLU A 345 -22.01 -19.62 -20.47
CA GLU A 345 -21.82 -19.75 -19.01
C GLU A 345 -21.47 -18.39 -18.39
N ASP A 346 -20.61 -17.59 -19.05
CA ASP A 346 -20.29 -16.22 -18.61
C ASP A 346 -21.59 -15.39 -18.45
N ILE A 347 -22.55 -15.54 -19.37
CA ILE A 347 -23.77 -14.73 -19.39
C ILE A 347 -24.85 -15.32 -18.47
N GLU A 348 -25.16 -16.60 -18.62
CA GLU A 348 -26.29 -17.25 -17.95
C GLU A 348 -26.00 -17.63 -16.51
N ASP A 349 -24.78 -18.09 -16.21
CA ASP A 349 -24.45 -18.61 -14.89
C ASP A 349 -23.74 -17.56 -14.02
N ASN A 350 -22.93 -16.68 -14.61
CA ASN A 350 -22.18 -15.66 -13.87
C ASN A 350 -22.89 -14.29 -13.85
N LEU A 351 -23.02 -13.63 -15.00
CA LEU A 351 -23.56 -12.26 -15.04
C LEU A 351 -25.01 -12.16 -14.53
N LYS A 352 -25.87 -13.12 -14.88
CA LYS A 352 -27.25 -13.14 -14.36
C LYS A 352 -27.28 -13.33 -12.84
N ALA A 353 -26.44 -14.20 -12.28
CA ALA A 353 -26.37 -14.42 -10.84
C ALA A 353 -25.91 -13.14 -10.10
N MET A 354 -24.87 -12.47 -10.60
CA MET A 354 -24.38 -11.19 -10.05
C MET A 354 -25.48 -10.12 -9.98
N VAL A 355 -26.38 -10.08 -10.97
CA VAL A 355 -27.48 -9.11 -10.99
C VAL A 355 -28.68 -9.55 -10.16
N ASP A 356 -29.12 -10.81 -10.29
CA ASP A 356 -30.32 -11.29 -9.63
C ASP A 356 -30.13 -11.49 -8.12
N GLU A 357 -28.90 -11.82 -7.68
CA GLU A 357 -28.58 -12.15 -6.28
C GLU A 357 -27.65 -11.14 -5.61
N ALA A 358 -27.05 -10.22 -6.38
CA ALA A 358 -26.05 -9.26 -5.90
C ALA A 358 -24.85 -9.93 -5.18
N GLN A 359 -24.44 -11.10 -5.70
CA GLN A 359 -23.34 -11.94 -5.25
C GLN A 359 -22.71 -12.68 -6.45
N GLU A 360 -21.44 -13.06 -6.33
CA GLU A 360 -20.80 -13.95 -7.31
C GLU A 360 -21.50 -15.32 -7.37
N SER A 361 -21.39 -16.01 -8.50
CA SER A 361 -21.99 -17.32 -8.70
C SER A 361 -21.31 -18.38 -7.82
N THR A 362 -22.10 -19.21 -7.14
CA THR A 362 -21.57 -20.32 -6.34
C THR A 362 -21.58 -21.62 -7.13
N GLY A 363 -20.40 -22.22 -7.30
CA GLY A 363 -20.20 -23.53 -7.91
C GLY A 363 -19.75 -24.61 -6.91
N SER A 364 -19.57 -25.84 -7.38
CA SER A 364 -18.97 -26.94 -6.62
C SER A 364 -18.08 -27.80 -7.51
N MET A 365 -17.38 -28.77 -6.91
CA MET A 365 -16.33 -29.60 -7.55
C MET A 365 -15.02 -28.85 -7.85
N GLY A 366 -13.97 -29.61 -8.18
CA GLY A 366 -12.69 -29.05 -8.59
C GLY A 366 -12.69 -28.63 -10.06
N THR A 367 -11.77 -27.73 -10.42
CA THR A 367 -11.54 -27.33 -11.82
C THR A 367 -10.86 -28.47 -12.60
N ASP A 368 -11.63 -29.16 -13.46
CA ASP A 368 -11.14 -30.24 -14.34
C ASP A 368 -10.79 -29.75 -15.76
N THR A 369 -10.65 -28.43 -15.95
CA THR A 369 -10.21 -27.84 -17.21
C THR A 369 -8.68 -27.76 -17.26
N PRO A 370 -8.06 -27.89 -18.44
CA PRO A 370 -6.61 -27.74 -18.58
C PRO A 370 -6.18 -26.34 -18.16
N LEU A 371 -4.93 -26.22 -17.66
CA LEU A 371 -4.31 -24.91 -17.45
C LEU A 371 -4.35 -24.10 -18.75
N ALA A 372 -4.50 -22.79 -18.66
CA ALA A 372 -4.71 -21.91 -19.81
C ALA A 372 -3.67 -22.10 -20.93
N VAL A 373 -2.42 -22.38 -20.58
CA VAL A 373 -1.32 -22.65 -21.54
C VAL A 373 -1.47 -23.97 -22.32
N PHE A 374 -2.23 -24.93 -21.79
CA PHE A 374 -2.49 -26.25 -22.41
C PHE A 374 -3.89 -26.35 -23.00
N SER A 375 -4.67 -25.27 -22.99
CA SER A 375 -6.01 -25.26 -23.57
C SER A 375 -5.95 -25.17 -25.09
N ASP A 376 -6.70 -26.04 -25.77
CA ASP A 376 -6.91 -25.96 -27.23
C ASP A 376 -7.85 -24.81 -27.63
N LYS A 377 -8.59 -24.24 -26.66
CA LYS A 377 -9.45 -23.05 -26.86
C LYS A 377 -8.69 -21.76 -26.55
N PRO A 378 -9.00 -20.63 -27.22
CA PRO A 378 -8.46 -19.32 -26.87
C PRO A 378 -8.72 -18.98 -25.40
N GLN A 379 -7.69 -18.55 -24.69
CA GLN A 379 -7.76 -18.18 -23.28
C GLN A 379 -7.50 -16.69 -23.11
N ARG A 380 -8.25 -16.07 -22.19
CA ARG A 380 -8.04 -14.67 -21.82
C ARG A 380 -6.75 -14.55 -21.00
N LEU A 381 -6.11 -13.39 -21.05
CA LEU A 381 -4.86 -13.16 -20.32
C LEU A 381 -5.03 -13.36 -18.81
N PHE A 382 -6.20 -13.02 -18.27
CA PHE A 382 -6.56 -13.22 -16.86
C PHE A 382 -6.34 -14.67 -16.39
N ASN A 383 -6.64 -15.68 -17.23
CA ASN A 383 -6.59 -17.09 -16.84
C ASN A 383 -5.17 -17.63 -16.58
N TYR A 384 -4.15 -16.90 -17.02
CA TYR A 384 -2.74 -17.21 -16.77
C TYR A 384 -2.26 -16.74 -15.39
N PHE A 385 -3.03 -15.88 -14.73
CA PHE A 385 -2.74 -15.41 -13.38
C PHE A 385 -3.53 -16.23 -12.36
N LYS A 386 -2.96 -16.36 -11.16
CA LYS A 386 -3.60 -17.04 -10.03
C LYS A 386 -3.54 -16.13 -8.82
N GLN A 387 -4.67 -16.01 -8.12
CA GLN A 387 -4.72 -15.25 -6.88
C GLN A 387 -3.82 -15.92 -5.85
N VAL A 388 -3.00 -15.11 -5.19
CA VAL A 388 -2.23 -15.54 -4.03
C VAL A 388 -3.15 -15.43 -2.82
N PHE A 389 -3.09 -16.43 -1.95
CA PHE A 389 -3.77 -16.40 -0.66
C PHE A 389 -2.75 -16.60 0.45
N ALA A 390 -3.08 -16.09 1.63
CA ALA A 390 -2.25 -16.23 2.81
C ALA A 390 -2.43 -17.62 3.43
N GLN A 391 -1.33 -18.25 3.83
CA GLN A 391 -1.36 -19.54 4.51
C GLN A 391 -0.29 -19.57 5.60
N VAL A 392 -0.69 -19.85 6.84
CA VAL A 392 0.17 -19.90 8.05
C VAL A 392 0.78 -18.57 8.46
N THR A 393 1.43 -17.84 7.56
CA THR A 393 2.27 -16.68 7.89
C THR A 393 1.45 -15.47 8.33
N ASN A 394 0.31 -15.23 7.68
CA ASN A 394 -0.72 -14.29 8.10
C ASN A 394 -2.13 -14.88 7.91
N PRO A 395 -3.14 -14.49 8.72
CA PRO A 395 -4.52 -14.93 8.56
C PRO A 395 -5.20 -14.19 7.41
N ALA A 396 -6.19 -14.84 6.79
CA ALA A 396 -7.19 -14.17 5.97
C ALA A 396 -8.20 -13.44 6.87
N ILE A 397 -8.83 -12.41 6.32
CA ILE A 397 -9.89 -11.62 6.97
C ILE A 397 -11.25 -12.14 6.47
N ASP A 398 -12.25 -12.18 7.33
CA ASP A 398 -13.64 -12.50 6.94
C ASP A 398 -14.29 -11.25 6.31
N PRO A 399 -14.51 -11.18 5.00
CA PRO A 399 -15.01 -9.98 4.34
C PRO A 399 -16.46 -9.64 4.72
N ILE A 400 -17.21 -10.58 5.32
CA ILE A 400 -18.60 -10.40 5.71
C ILE A 400 -18.68 -9.97 7.17
N ARG A 401 -18.01 -10.69 8.08
CA ARG A 401 -18.07 -10.43 9.53
C ARG A 401 -17.17 -9.29 9.96
N GLU A 402 -16.08 -9.06 9.24
CA GLU A 402 -15.07 -8.03 9.51
C GLU A 402 -15.09 -6.92 8.44
N GLU A 403 -16.22 -6.69 7.77
CA GLU A 403 -16.41 -5.62 6.78
C GLU A 403 -15.96 -4.23 7.33
N LEU A 404 -16.09 -4.03 8.65
CA LEU A 404 -15.71 -2.80 9.37
C LEU A 404 -14.22 -2.42 9.28
N VAL A 405 -13.35 -3.29 8.80
CA VAL A 405 -11.91 -3.00 8.66
C VAL A 405 -11.47 -2.94 7.20
N MET A 406 -12.40 -3.18 6.27
CA MET A 406 -12.16 -3.18 4.82
C MET A 406 -12.79 -1.94 4.17
N THR A 407 -12.23 -1.53 3.03
CA THR A 407 -12.81 -0.47 2.21
C THR A 407 -12.33 -0.59 0.76
N LEU A 408 -13.22 -0.27 -0.18
CA LEU A 408 -12.89 -0.07 -1.60
C LEU A 408 -12.73 1.42 -1.94
N THR A 409 -12.82 2.30 -0.95
CA THR A 409 -12.69 3.74 -1.16
C THR A 409 -11.32 4.06 -1.76
N SER A 410 -11.34 4.74 -2.90
CA SER A 410 -10.16 5.15 -3.64
C SER A 410 -10.12 6.67 -3.82
N PHE A 411 -8.93 7.20 -4.03
CA PHE A 411 -8.69 8.62 -4.30
C PHE A 411 -7.95 8.76 -5.62
N ILE A 412 -8.60 9.35 -6.61
CA ILE A 412 -8.00 9.55 -7.94
C ILE A 412 -7.61 11.01 -8.17
N GLY A 413 -6.46 11.22 -8.80
CA GLY A 413 -5.90 12.54 -9.06
C GLY A 413 -4.38 12.54 -9.06
N SER A 414 -3.78 13.73 -8.93
CA SER A 414 -2.33 13.89 -8.89
C SER A 414 -1.83 13.94 -7.45
N GLN A 415 -1.05 12.93 -7.05
CA GLN A 415 -0.40 12.92 -5.74
C GLN A 415 0.64 14.04 -5.62
N LYS A 416 0.90 14.45 -4.38
CA LYS A 416 1.86 15.50 -4.00
C LYS A 416 3.02 14.90 -3.20
N ASN A 417 3.99 15.76 -2.87
CA ASN A 417 5.16 15.37 -2.08
C ASN A 417 4.76 14.75 -0.75
N LEU A 418 5.21 13.51 -0.50
CA LEU A 418 4.90 12.77 0.72
C LEU A 418 5.35 13.50 2.00
N LEU A 419 6.39 14.32 1.94
CA LEU A 419 7.03 14.91 3.12
C LEU A 419 6.49 16.28 3.52
N SER A 420 5.60 16.87 2.72
CA SER A 420 4.93 18.14 3.05
C SER A 420 3.46 17.95 3.38
N GLU A 421 2.83 19.00 3.90
CA GLU A 421 1.42 19.03 4.26
C GLU A 421 0.78 20.32 3.73
N THR A 422 -0.12 20.21 2.75
CA THR A 422 -0.78 21.37 2.12
C THR A 422 -2.20 20.99 1.68
N PRO A 423 -3.13 21.95 1.52
CA PRO A 423 -4.51 21.65 1.09
C PRO A 423 -4.60 20.90 -0.25
N GLU A 424 -3.64 21.11 -1.16
CA GLU A 424 -3.60 20.45 -2.46
C GLU A 424 -3.45 18.93 -2.38
N HIS A 425 -2.96 18.39 -1.26
CA HIS A 425 -2.77 16.94 -1.07
C HIS A 425 -4.09 16.17 -1.06
N CYS A 426 -5.17 16.81 -0.59
CA CYS A 426 -6.51 16.23 -0.59
C CYS A 426 -7.39 16.69 -1.77
N ARG A 427 -6.81 17.39 -2.76
CA ARG A 427 -7.49 17.74 -4.02
C ARG A 427 -7.58 16.53 -4.94
N MET A 428 -8.35 15.54 -4.49
CA MET A 428 -8.57 14.26 -5.13
C MET A 428 -10.07 14.02 -5.29
N ILE A 429 -10.45 13.13 -6.19
CA ILE A 429 -11.82 12.64 -6.31
C ILE A 429 -11.94 11.39 -5.45
N LYS A 430 -12.80 11.44 -4.42
CA LYS A 430 -13.13 10.30 -3.56
C LYS A 430 -14.15 9.43 -4.27
N ILE A 431 -13.76 8.18 -4.53
CA ILE A 431 -14.56 7.15 -5.18
C ILE A 431 -14.89 6.06 -4.16
N LEU A 432 -16.15 5.66 -4.05
CA LEU A 432 -16.55 4.57 -3.14
C LEU A 432 -16.47 3.19 -3.80
N ASN A 433 -16.84 3.10 -5.08
CA ASN A 433 -16.77 1.88 -5.87
C ASN A 433 -15.92 2.11 -7.13
N PRO A 434 -14.84 1.35 -7.35
CA PRO A 434 -13.98 1.54 -8.49
C PRO A 434 -14.52 0.94 -9.81
N VAL A 435 -15.67 0.25 -9.78
CA VAL A 435 -16.35 -0.30 -10.98
C VAL A 435 -17.42 0.69 -11.45
N PHE A 436 -17.20 1.32 -12.61
CA PHE A 436 -18.05 2.41 -13.11
C PHE A 436 -19.09 1.96 -14.13
N SER A 437 -20.30 2.51 -14.03
CA SER A 437 -21.28 2.51 -15.11
C SER A 437 -20.82 3.39 -16.29
N ASN A 438 -21.48 3.24 -17.44
CA ASN A 438 -21.18 4.10 -18.60
C ASN A 438 -21.52 5.57 -18.32
N GLU A 439 -22.59 5.84 -17.56
CA GLU A 439 -22.97 7.19 -17.16
C GLU A 439 -21.93 7.79 -16.22
N GLU A 440 -21.40 7.01 -15.27
CA GLU A 440 -20.36 7.45 -14.34
C GLU A 440 -19.05 7.81 -15.08
N LEU A 441 -18.62 6.97 -16.03
CA LEU A 441 -17.44 7.28 -16.85
C LEU A 441 -17.66 8.54 -17.70
N ALA A 442 -18.83 8.67 -18.32
CA ALA A 442 -19.17 9.84 -19.13
C ALA A 442 -19.27 11.12 -18.28
N THR A 443 -19.74 11.01 -17.04
CA THR A 443 -19.78 12.09 -16.05
C THR A 443 -18.38 12.58 -15.76
N LEU A 444 -17.45 11.66 -15.47
CA LEU A 444 -16.05 12.01 -15.24
C LEU A 444 -15.41 12.68 -16.46
N GLU A 445 -15.67 12.16 -17.66
CA GLU A 445 -15.10 12.69 -18.90
C GLU A 445 -15.60 14.09 -19.25
N LYS A 446 -16.91 14.35 -19.10
CA LYS A 446 -17.53 15.63 -19.44
C LYS A 446 -17.39 16.67 -18.34
N TRP A 447 -16.92 16.28 -17.16
CA TRP A 447 -16.77 17.17 -16.03
C TRP A 447 -15.63 18.17 -16.27
N ASN A 448 -16.01 19.42 -16.56
CA ASN A 448 -15.05 20.50 -16.80
C ASN A 448 -14.51 21.06 -15.49
N ASN A 449 -13.42 20.48 -14.98
CA ASN A 449 -12.71 20.97 -13.80
C ASN A 449 -11.24 21.30 -14.14
N PRO A 450 -10.73 22.49 -13.78
CA PRO A 450 -9.34 22.88 -14.11
C PRO A 450 -8.27 21.99 -13.46
N ASN A 451 -8.60 21.31 -12.36
CA ASN A 451 -7.69 20.43 -11.62
C ASN A 451 -7.75 18.97 -12.09
N PHE A 452 -8.80 18.56 -12.79
CA PHE A 452 -9.02 17.19 -13.23
C PHE A 452 -9.21 17.17 -14.74
N LYS A 453 -8.11 16.93 -15.45
CA LYS A 453 -8.06 16.98 -16.91
C LYS A 453 -8.01 15.57 -17.47
N VAL A 454 -9.10 15.20 -18.13
CA VAL A 454 -9.26 13.88 -18.76
C VAL A 454 -8.60 13.84 -20.13
N SER A 455 -8.05 12.68 -20.49
CA SER A 455 -7.64 12.31 -21.85
C SER A 455 -8.02 10.86 -22.13
N ARG A 456 -8.68 10.59 -23.26
CA ARG A 456 -8.99 9.23 -23.73
C ARG A 456 -7.98 8.82 -24.81
N LEU A 457 -7.40 7.64 -24.64
CA LEU A 457 -6.49 7.02 -25.59
C LEU A 457 -7.06 5.66 -26.01
N SER A 458 -6.97 5.38 -27.31
CA SER A 458 -7.34 4.08 -27.87
C SER A 458 -6.27 3.05 -27.51
N MET A 459 -6.69 1.86 -27.08
CA MET A 459 -5.83 0.69 -26.93
C MET A 459 -6.06 -0.32 -28.06
N LEU A 460 -6.36 0.15 -29.26
CA LEU A 460 -6.50 -0.68 -30.46
C LEU A 460 -5.19 -0.74 -31.24
N PHE A 461 -4.96 -1.85 -31.95
CA PHE A 461 -3.82 -2.03 -32.84
C PHE A 461 -4.25 -2.58 -34.20
N ASP A 462 -3.53 -2.18 -35.24
CA ASP A 462 -3.76 -2.62 -36.62
C ASP A 462 -3.38 -4.11 -36.78
N ILE A 463 -4.33 -4.92 -37.22
CA ILE A 463 -4.13 -6.37 -37.43
C ILE A 463 -3.40 -6.68 -38.74
N THR A 464 -3.33 -5.71 -39.66
CA THR A 464 -2.64 -5.84 -40.95
C THR A 464 -1.15 -5.53 -40.85
N ALA A 465 -0.72 -4.98 -39.70
CA ALA A 465 0.69 -4.76 -39.40
C ALA A 465 1.48 -6.08 -39.45
N LYS A 466 2.72 -6.01 -39.94
CA LYS A 466 3.66 -7.15 -39.96
C LYS A 466 3.97 -7.63 -38.53
N ASP A 467 4.64 -8.79 -38.42
CA ASP A 467 5.05 -9.39 -37.15
C ASP A 467 5.51 -8.36 -36.11
N GLY A 468 4.88 -8.37 -34.94
CA GLY A 468 5.16 -7.44 -33.84
C GLY A 468 4.21 -6.25 -33.71
N GLY A 469 3.13 -6.16 -34.50
CA GLY A 469 2.15 -5.07 -34.42
C GLY A 469 1.62 -4.77 -33.00
N LEU A 470 1.29 -5.81 -32.22
CA LEU A 470 0.86 -5.66 -30.82
C LEU A 470 1.94 -5.03 -29.93
N LYS A 471 3.20 -5.46 -30.10
CA LYS A 471 4.33 -4.94 -29.31
C LYS A 471 4.53 -3.45 -29.60
N SER A 472 4.57 -3.08 -30.87
CA SER A 472 4.73 -1.69 -31.29
C SER A 472 3.57 -0.82 -30.78
N ALA A 473 2.32 -1.30 -30.88
CA ALA A 473 1.17 -0.58 -30.38
C ALA A 473 1.20 -0.37 -28.85
N LEU A 474 1.69 -1.36 -28.09
CA LEU A 474 1.86 -1.25 -26.66
C LEU A 474 2.95 -0.23 -26.27
N GLU A 475 4.07 -0.22 -26.99
CA GLU A 475 5.14 0.76 -26.82
C GLU A 475 4.65 2.18 -27.15
N THR A 476 3.92 2.34 -28.26
CA THR A 476 3.27 3.62 -28.62
C THR A 476 2.27 4.07 -27.56
N LEU A 477 1.41 3.17 -27.07
CA LEU A 477 0.45 3.50 -26.00
C LEU A 477 1.15 4.03 -24.75
N CYS A 478 2.26 3.42 -24.35
CA CYS A 478 3.06 3.88 -23.20
C CYS A 478 3.58 5.31 -23.40
N LEU A 479 4.09 5.62 -24.60
CA LEU A 479 4.61 6.95 -24.95
C LEU A 479 3.50 8.00 -25.08
N ASP A 480 2.35 7.62 -25.65
CA ASP A 480 1.20 8.52 -25.80
C ASP A 480 0.65 8.91 -24.44
N VAL A 481 0.50 7.94 -23.51
CA VAL A 481 0.09 8.22 -22.13
C VAL A 481 1.07 9.16 -21.45
N GLU A 482 2.38 8.92 -21.61
CA GLU A 482 3.41 9.79 -21.07
C GLU A 482 3.30 11.23 -21.59
N ALA A 483 3.09 11.39 -22.90
CA ALA A 483 2.90 12.70 -23.53
C ALA A 483 1.64 13.42 -23.01
N GLN A 484 0.54 12.70 -22.77
CA GLN A 484 -0.68 13.29 -22.18
C GLN A 484 -0.44 13.79 -20.75
N ILE A 485 0.33 13.05 -19.94
CA ILE A 485 0.68 13.46 -18.57
C ILE A 485 1.57 14.71 -18.59
N ASP A 486 2.50 14.80 -19.53
CA ASP A 486 3.35 16.00 -19.70
C ASP A 486 2.56 17.20 -20.22
N ALA A 487 1.49 16.97 -21.01
CA ALA A 487 0.51 17.99 -21.36
C ALA A 487 -0.42 18.40 -20.18
N GLY A 488 -0.22 17.83 -18.98
CA GLY A 488 -0.94 18.16 -17.77
C GLY A 488 -2.27 17.44 -17.61
N ARG A 489 -2.52 16.35 -18.35
CA ARG A 489 -3.66 15.46 -18.14
C ARG A 489 -3.37 14.54 -16.96
N ASN A 490 -4.32 14.37 -16.05
CA ASN A 490 -4.13 13.59 -14.83
C ASN A 490 -5.22 12.55 -14.58
N LEU A 491 -6.15 12.40 -15.53
CA LEU A 491 -7.09 11.29 -15.60
C LEU A 491 -6.97 10.70 -17.01
N ILE A 492 -6.38 9.51 -17.14
CA ILE A 492 -6.14 8.87 -18.43
C ILE A 492 -7.10 7.70 -18.59
N ILE A 493 -7.96 7.76 -19.60
CA ILE A 493 -8.88 6.67 -19.97
C ILE A 493 -8.23 5.87 -21.10
N LEU A 494 -7.98 4.58 -20.87
CA LEU A 494 -7.57 3.61 -21.90
C LEU A 494 -8.81 2.87 -22.38
N SER A 495 -9.10 2.90 -23.67
CA SER A 495 -10.36 2.39 -24.23
C SER A 495 -10.17 1.42 -25.39
N ASP A 496 -10.84 0.26 -25.35
CA ASP A 496 -10.94 -0.67 -26.49
C ASP A 496 -12.20 -0.48 -27.35
N LYS A 497 -12.92 0.63 -27.15
CA LYS A 497 -14.01 1.02 -28.06
C LYS A 497 -13.47 1.43 -29.44
N GLY A 498 -14.27 1.18 -30.47
CA GLY A 498 -13.92 1.51 -31.87
C GLY A 498 -13.19 0.39 -32.63
N HIS A 499 -13.09 -0.80 -32.03
CA HIS A 499 -12.60 -2.00 -32.71
C HIS A 499 -13.39 -2.28 -33.99
N ASN A 500 -12.70 -2.79 -35.01
CA ASN A 500 -13.29 -3.06 -36.32
C ASN A 500 -12.47 -4.13 -37.04
N SER A 501 -12.82 -4.43 -38.30
CA SER A 501 -12.14 -5.46 -39.10
C SER A 501 -10.65 -5.20 -39.36
N ALA A 502 -10.15 -3.97 -39.14
CA ALA A 502 -8.74 -3.63 -39.27
C ALA A 502 -8.04 -3.42 -37.91
N HIS A 503 -8.78 -3.16 -36.84
CA HIS A 503 -8.21 -2.80 -35.54
C HIS A 503 -8.74 -3.71 -34.43
N ALA A 504 -7.84 -4.48 -33.83
CA ALA A 504 -8.14 -5.35 -32.69
C ALA A 504 -7.77 -4.68 -31.36
N PRO A 505 -8.43 -5.04 -30.25
CA PRO A 505 -8.10 -4.52 -28.94
C PRO A 505 -6.84 -5.16 -28.36
N ILE A 506 -5.97 -4.36 -27.75
CA ILE A 506 -4.92 -4.84 -26.86
C ILE A 506 -5.60 -5.45 -25.63
N PRO A 507 -5.21 -6.66 -25.16
CA PRO A 507 -5.76 -7.22 -23.92
C PRO A 507 -5.65 -6.22 -22.76
N SER A 508 -6.76 -5.97 -22.10
CA SER A 508 -6.93 -4.89 -21.12
C SER A 508 -5.91 -4.95 -19.98
N LEU A 509 -5.67 -6.15 -19.43
CA LEU A 509 -4.67 -6.38 -18.39
C LEU A 509 -3.24 -6.09 -18.87
N LEU A 510 -2.92 -6.39 -20.14
CA LEU A 510 -1.62 -6.11 -20.72
C LEU A 510 -1.42 -4.60 -20.92
N ALA A 511 -2.44 -3.91 -21.44
CA ALA A 511 -2.40 -2.45 -21.64
C ALA A 511 -2.18 -1.71 -20.31
N ILE A 512 -3.01 -2.00 -19.29
CA ILE A 512 -2.90 -1.38 -17.97
C ILE A 512 -1.55 -1.69 -17.32
N GLY A 513 -1.14 -2.96 -17.29
CA GLY A 513 0.11 -3.36 -16.65
C GLY A 513 1.34 -2.73 -17.33
N ALA A 514 1.36 -2.67 -18.67
CA ALA A 514 2.46 -2.07 -19.42
C ALA A 514 2.57 -0.56 -19.14
N VAL A 515 1.45 0.17 -19.23
CA VAL A 515 1.39 1.61 -18.97
C VAL A 515 1.76 1.90 -17.52
N HIS A 516 1.18 1.18 -16.55
CA HIS A 516 1.47 1.36 -15.13
C HIS A 516 2.97 1.22 -14.84
N HIS A 517 3.59 0.11 -15.27
CA HIS A 517 5.01 -0.12 -15.03
C HIS A 517 5.92 0.83 -15.84
N HIS A 518 5.50 1.25 -17.04
CA HIS A 518 6.21 2.30 -17.79
C HIS A 518 6.24 3.60 -17.00
N LEU A 519 5.09 4.07 -16.52
CA LEU A 519 4.97 5.29 -15.74
C LEU A 519 5.73 5.24 -14.41
N ILE A 520 5.89 4.06 -13.79
CA ILE A 520 6.78 3.90 -12.63
C ILE A 520 8.24 4.12 -13.04
N ARG A 521 8.70 3.48 -14.13
CA ARG A 521 10.08 3.61 -14.62
C ARG A 521 10.45 5.04 -14.98
N VAL A 522 9.54 5.76 -15.65
CA VAL A 522 9.71 7.18 -16.00
C VAL A 522 9.28 8.14 -14.89
N LYS A 523 8.96 7.63 -13.68
CA LYS A 523 8.68 8.43 -12.48
C LYS A 523 7.46 9.36 -12.58
N LYS A 524 6.46 8.99 -13.37
CA LYS A 524 5.24 9.77 -13.66
C LYS A 524 3.93 9.15 -13.11
N ARG A 525 3.94 7.91 -12.58
CA ARG A 525 2.70 7.22 -12.14
C ARG A 525 1.92 7.94 -11.03
N SER A 526 2.59 8.68 -10.14
CA SER A 526 1.96 9.47 -9.07
C SER A 526 1.19 10.70 -9.57
N ARG A 527 1.44 11.13 -10.81
CA ARG A 527 0.84 12.36 -11.38
C ARG A 527 -0.55 12.14 -11.99
N THR A 528 -0.97 10.89 -12.18
CA THR A 528 -2.20 10.55 -12.91
C THR A 528 -2.94 9.37 -12.31
N ALA A 529 -4.25 9.32 -12.54
CA ALA A 529 -5.04 8.11 -12.46
C ALA A 529 -5.13 7.40 -13.83
N LEU A 530 -5.21 6.07 -13.82
CA LEU A 530 -5.44 5.20 -14.96
C LEU A 530 -6.85 4.60 -14.87
N ILE A 531 -7.68 4.86 -15.86
CA ILE A 531 -9.07 4.42 -15.94
C ILE A 531 -9.18 3.50 -17.15
N LEU A 532 -9.76 2.33 -16.98
CA LEU A 532 -9.95 1.38 -18.07
C LEU A 532 -11.40 1.39 -18.55
N GLU A 533 -11.63 1.58 -19.84
CA GLU A 533 -12.91 1.35 -20.52
C GLU A 533 -12.77 0.10 -21.41
N SER A 534 -13.31 -1.03 -20.97
CA SER A 534 -13.09 -2.31 -21.66
C SER A 534 -14.31 -3.21 -21.69
N ALA A 535 -14.48 -3.95 -22.79
CA ALA A 535 -15.45 -5.03 -22.87
C ALA A 535 -14.91 -6.38 -22.38
N GLU A 536 -13.65 -6.47 -21.92
CA GLU A 536 -13.03 -7.72 -21.53
C GLU A 536 -13.26 -8.11 -20.05
N ALA A 537 -13.36 -7.13 -19.13
CA ALA A 537 -13.55 -7.37 -17.71
C ALA A 537 -15.02 -7.70 -17.40
N ARG A 538 -15.26 -8.80 -16.66
CA ARG A 538 -16.63 -9.32 -16.41
C ARG A 538 -16.79 -10.22 -15.18
N ASP A 539 -15.70 -10.43 -14.44
CA ASP A 539 -15.60 -11.37 -13.32
C ASP A 539 -14.76 -10.69 -12.24
N VAL A 540 -15.06 -10.95 -10.97
CA VAL A 540 -14.31 -10.49 -9.79
C VAL A 540 -12.80 -10.69 -9.97
N HIS A 541 -12.38 -11.85 -10.51
CA HIS A 541 -10.95 -12.11 -10.76
C HIS A 541 -10.32 -11.12 -11.75
N HIS A 542 -11.06 -10.73 -12.79
CA HIS A 542 -10.58 -9.76 -13.79
C HIS A 542 -10.38 -8.39 -13.15
N PHE A 543 -11.35 -7.91 -12.36
CA PHE A 543 -11.26 -6.63 -11.65
C PHE A 543 -10.10 -6.63 -10.64
N ALA A 544 -9.96 -7.70 -9.85
CA ALA A 544 -8.87 -7.83 -8.88
C ALA A 544 -7.47 -7.70 -9.55
N LEU A 545 -7.28 -8.33 -10.71
CA LEU A 545 -6.04 -8.20 -11.48
C LEU A 545 -5.86 -6.79 -12.05
N LEU A 546 -6.90 -6.21 -12.63
CA LEU A 546 -6.80 -4.85 -13.19
C LEU A 546 -6.40 -3.82 -12.14
N PHE A 547 -7.02 -3.86 -10.96
CA PHE A 547 -6.64 -3.00 -9.84
C PHE A 547 -5.24 -3.32 -9.32
N GLY A 548 -4.91 -4.61 -9.17
CA GLY A 548 -3.59 -5.06 -8.73
C GLY A 548 -2.44 -4.67 -9.68
N TYR A 549 -2.72 -4.51 -10.97
CA TYR A 549 -1.76 -4.09 -11.99
C TYR A 549 -1.85 -2.59 -12.34
N GLY A 550 -2.64 -1.82 -11.58
CA GLY A 550 -2.53 -0.36 -11.53
C GLY A 550 -3.67 0.43 -12.18
N ALA A 551 -4.78 -0.19 -12.54
CA ALA A 551 -6.02 0.55 -12.81
C ALA A 551 -6.54 1.16 -11.51
N ASP A 552 -6.96 2.42 -11.57
CA ASP A 552 -7.62 3.09 -10.45
C ASP A 552 -9.15 2.94 -10.55
N LEU A 553 -9.69 2.84 -11.77
CA LEU A 553 -11.10 2.61 -12.07
C LEU A 553 -11.28 1.69 -13.29
N VAL A 554 -12.38 0.96 -13.35
CA VAL A 554 -12.75 0.10 -14.49
C VAL A 554 -14.21 0.33 -14.87
N ASN A 555 -14.47 0.68 -16.13
CA ASN A 555 -15.79 0.68 -16.75
C ASN A 555 -15.92 -0.56 -17.67
N PRO A 556 -16.68 -1.59 -17.24
CA PRO A 556 -16.87 -2.81 -18.03
C PRO A 556 -18.00 -2.65 -19.06
N TYR A 557 -17.86 -1.76 -20.06
CA TYR A 557 -18.96 -1.45 -20.99
C TYR A 557 -19.51 -2.66 -21.76
N GLY A 558 -18.71 -3.70 -21.95
CA GLY A 558 -19.18 -4.96 -22.57
C GLY A 558 -20.21 -5.68 -21.70
N VAL A 559 -20.00 -5.69 -20.38
CA VAL A 559 -20.97 -6.23 -19.42
C VAL A 559 -22.25 -5.40 -19.44
N TRP A 560 -22.13 -4.07 -19.42
CA TRP A 560 -23.29 -3.19 -19.49
C TRP A 560 -24.13 -3.44 -20.74
N ALA A 561 -23.48 -3.61 -21.90
CA ALA A 561 -24.19 -3.93 -23.14
C ALA A 561 -24.92 -5.29 -23.08
N VAL A 562 -24.31 -6.32 -22.49
CA VAL A 562 -24.94 -7.64 -22.31
C VAL A 562 -26.12 -7.57 -21.34
N LEU A 563 -25.94 -6.90 -20.19
CA LEU A 563 -26.99 -6.77 -19.19
C LEU A 563 -28.18 -5.94 -19.69
N GLN A 564 -27.94 -4.89 -20.49
CA GLN A 564 -29.02 -4.13 -21.14
C GLN A 564 -29.86 -5.01 -22.05
N ASP A 565 -29.22 -5.83 -22.88
CA ASP A 565 -29.93 -6.76 -23.75
C ASP A 565 -30.80 -7.75 -22.97
N LEU A 566 -30.25 -8.34 -21.91
CA LEU A 566 -30.98 -9.24 -21.01
C LEU A 566 -32.15 -8.53 -20.32
N PHE A 567 -31.95 -7.29 -19.88
CA PHE A 567 -32.97 -6.46 -19.23
C PHE A 567 -34.14 -6.16 -20.19
N PHE A 568 -33.85 -5.66 -21.40
CA PHE A 568 -34.87 -5.34 -22.39
C PHE A 568 -35.61 -6.57 -22.91
N LYS A 569 -34.95 -7.74 -22.96
CA LYS A 569 -35.57 -9.03 -23.30
C LYS A 569 -36.34 -9.64 -22.13
N GLY A 570 -36.37 -9.02 -20.95
CA GLY A 570 -37.09 -9.49 -19.77
C GLY A 570 -36.52 -10.78 -19.17
N GLN A 571 -35.21 -11.01 -19.33
CA GLN A 571 -34.52 -12.22 -18.86
C GLN A 571 -33.86 -12.07 -17.49
N LEU A 572 -33.98 -10.90 -16.86
CA LEU A 572 -33.51 -10.61 -15.50
C LEU A 572 -34.71 -10.54 -14.56
N LYS A 573 -34.53 -10.89 -13.28
CA LYS A 573 -35.59 -10.76 -12.27
C LYS A 573 -35.81 -9.29 -11.87
N ILE A 574 -34.76 -8.49 -11.99
CA ILE A 574 -34.72 -7.06 -11.62
C ILE A 574 -35.49 -6.21 -12.64
N LYS A 575 -36.29 -5.25 -12.15
CA LYS A 575 -37.18 -4.42 -12.98
C LYS A 575 -36.70 -2.98 -13.20
N SER A 576 -35.66 -2.56 -12.49
CA SER A 576 -35.06 -1.23 -12.60
C SER A 576 -33.64 -1.36 -13.14
N TRP A 577 -33.29 -0.58 -14.17
CA TRP A 577 -31.92 -0.54 -14.68
C TRP A 577 -30.91 -0.10 -13.62
N GLN A 578 -31.28 0.89 -12.79
CA GLN A 578 -30.42 1.34 -11.68
C GLN A 578 -30.12 0.22 -10.68
N GLU A 579 -31.10 -0.66 -10.43
CA GLU A 579 -30.91 -1.79 -9.53
C GLU A 579 -30.02 -2.88 -10.17
N VAL A 580 -30.09 -3.05 -11.50
CA VAL A 580 -29.16 -3.92 -12.24
C VAL A 580 -27.72 -3.45 -12.08
N GLU A 581 -27.46 -2.16 -12.29
CA GLU A 581 -26.12 -1.57 -12.12
C GLU A 581 -25.62 -1.72 -10.68
N ASN A 582 -26.45 -1.35 -9.70
CA ASN A 582 -26.09 -1.44 -8.28
C ASN A 582 -25.81 -2.88 -7.83
N ASN A 583 -26.60 -3.86 -8.28
CA ASN A 583 -26.41 -5.26 -7.91
C ASN A 583 -25.13 -5.83 -8.52
N TYR A 584 -24.86 -5.56 -9.80
CA TYR A 584 -23.62 -5.99 -10.44
C TYR A 584 -22.39 -5.32 -9.81
N GLN A 585 -22.46 -4.03 -9.48
CA GLN A 585 -21.37 -3.30 -8.82
C GLN A 585 -21.10 -3.79 -7.39
N LYS A 586 -22.12 -4.37 -6.73
CA LYS A 586 -22.04 -4.90 -5.37
C LYS A 586 -21.48 -6.33 -5.35
N ALA A 587 -21.84 -7.14 -6.34
CA ALA A 587 -21.27 -8.46 -6.57
C ALA A 587 -19.79 -8.35 -6.95
#